data_AF-A0A9W7BHM0-F1
#
_entry.id   AF-A0A9W7BHM0-F1
#
_cell.length_a   1.000
_cell.length_b   1.000
_cell.length_c   1.000
_cell.angle_alpha   90.00
_cell.angle_beta   90.00
_cell.angle_gamma   90.00
#
_symmetry.space_group_name_H-M   'P 1'
#
loop_
_entity.id
_entity.type
_entity.pdbx_description
1 polymer ?
#
loop_
_entity_poly.entity_id
_entity_poly.type
_entity_poly.pdbx_seq_one_letter_code
_entity_poly.pdbx_strand_id
1 'polypeptide(L)' 'MCSSLERVDLLHTTVKKLGASAFRFCTGLRELKVPDSLQTFGYNVFGGCSKLIPSDISTTDTDAVVAYLRSVQ' A
#
# COMPACT_ATOMS: atom_id res chain seq x y z
N MET A 1 -2.45 -16.24 -0.36
CA MET A 1 -2.36 -15.45 0.89
C MET A 1 -0.90 -15.17 1.13
N CYS A 2 -0.53 -13.91 1.38
CA CYS A 2 0.86 -13.51 1.58
C CYS A 2 1.10 -13.26 3.08
N SER A 3 1.17 -14.34 3.86
CA SER A 3 1.35 -14.25 5.32
C SER A 3 2.78 -13.88 5.72
N SER A 4 3.76 -14.14 4.86
CA SER A 4 5.18 -13.87 5.15
C SER A 4 5.69 -12.52 4.64
N LEU A 5 4.89 -11.81 3.84
CA LEU A 5 5.30 -10.51 3.30
C LEU A 5 5.05 -9.43 4.35
N GLU A 6 6.13 -9.03 5.02
CA GLU A 6 6.05 -8.06 6.11
C GLU A 6 6.35 -6.63 5.68
N ARG A 7 7.24 -6.47 4.69
CA ARG A 7 7.71 -5.17 4.23
C ARG A 7 7.74 -5.11 2.71
N VAL A 8 7.36 -3.97 2.17
CA VAL A 8 7.45 -3.66 0.74
C VAL A 8 8.10 -2.29 0.58
N ASP A 9 9.14 -2.20 -0.25
CA ASP A 9 9.82 -0.94 -0.56
C ASP A 9 9.75 -0.66 -2.06
N LEU A 10 9.03 0.41 -2.42
CA LEU A 10 8.86 0.88 -3.80
C LEU A 10 9.46 2.29 -4.02
N LEU A 11 10.21 2.85 -3.05
CA LEU A 11 10.73 4.22 -3.12
C LEU A 11 11.59 4.48 -4.35
N HIS A 12 12.33 3.47 -4.79
CA HIS A 12 13.24 3.56 -5.93
C HIS A 12 12.59 3.09 -7.24
N THR A 13 11.26 3.07 -7.30
CA THR A 13 10.52 2.63 -8.49
C THR A 13 9.81 3.79 -9.16
N THR A 14 9.53 3.65 -10.45
CA THR A 14 8.75 4.61 -11.25
C THR A 14 7.27 4.22 -11.35
N VAL A 15 6.79 3.40 -10.41
CA VAL A 15 5.44 2.86 -10.43
C VAL A 15 4.44 4.01 -10.24
N LYS A 16 3.54 4.15 -11.21
CA LYS A 16 2.44 5.14 -11.17
C LYS A 16 1.12 4.55 -10.73
N LYS A 17 0.98 3.23 -10.78
CA LYS A 17 -0.28 2.53 -10.49
C LYS A 17 -0.04 1.21 -9.77
N LEU A 18 -0.80 0.99 -8.69
CA LEU A 18 -1.00 -0.33 -8.11
C LEU A 18 -2.24 -0.98 -8.71
N GLY A 19 -2.10 -2.21 -9.20
CA GLY A 19 -3.21 -2.98 -9.77
C GLY A 19 -4.28 -3.34 -8.73
N ALA A 20 -5.47 -3.71 -9.21
CA ALA A 20 -6.54 -4.18 -8.33
C ALA A 20 -6.06 -5.37 -7.50
N SER A 21 -6.35 -5.36 -6.19
CA SER A 21 -5.97 -6.43 -5.26
C SER A 21 -4.47 -6.77 -5.18
N ALA A 22 -3.57 -5.86 -5.55
CA ALA A 22 -2.12 -6.14 -5.63
C ALA A 22 -1.50 -6.69 -4.32
N PHE A 23 -2.01 -6.24 -3.16
CA PHE A 23 -1.58 -6.71 -1.84
C PHE A 23 -2.73 -7.37 -1.07
N ARG A 24 -3.79 -7.82 -1.74
CA ARG A 24 -4.96 -8.40 -1.07
C ARG A 24 -4.57 -9.61 -0.21
N PHE A 25 -5.05 -9.63 1.03
CA PHE A 25 -4.75 -10.64 2.05
C PHE A 25 -3.25 -10.79 2.40
N CYS A 26 -2.46 -9.72 2.28
CA CYS A 26 -1.13 -9.66 2.87
C CYS A 26 -1.25 -9.34 4.38
N THR A 27 -1.70 -10.32 5.17
CA THR A 27 -1.99 -10.13 6.60
C THR A 27 -0.75 -9.93 7.47
N GLY A 28 0.45 -10.20 6.92
CA GLY A 28 1.73 -9.92 7.57
C GLY A 28 2.29 -8.53 7.31
N LEU A 29 1.74 -7.80 6.33
CA LEU A 29 2.29 -6.53 5.86
C LEU A 29 2.12 -5.44 6.91
N ARG A 30 3.25 -4.89 7.36
CA ARG A 30 3.37 -3.93 8.46
C ARG A 30 4.27 -2.74 8.12
N GLU A 31 4.84 -2.73 6.91
CA GLU A 31 5.63 -1.61 6.41
C GLU A 31 5.48 -1.55 4.89
N LEU A 32 5.15 -0.38 4.36
CA LEU A 32 5.06 -0.17 2.93
C LEU A 32 5.61 1.20 2.58
N LYS A 33 6.69 1.24 1.80
CA LYS A 33 7.23 2.48 1.27
C LYS A 33 6.83 2.64 -0.19
N VAL A 34 6.29 3.79 -0.56
CA VAL A 34 5.81 4.07 -1.92
C VAL A 34 6.46 5.32 -2.50
N PRO A 35 6.65 5.39 -3.82
CA PRO A 35 7.23 6.56 -4.47
C PRO A 35 6.16 7.65 -4.67
N ASP A 36 6.59 8.91 -4.75
CA ASP A 36 5.71 10.06 -5.02
C ASP A 36 5.04 9.99 -6.39
N SER A 37 5.61 9.21 -7.32
CA SER A 37 5.02 9.01 -8.63
C SER A 37 3.74 8.17 -8.59
N LEU A 38 3.40 7.54 -7.46
CA LEU A 38 2.26 6.67 -7.33
C LEU A 38 0.95 7.48 -7.25
N GLN A 39 0.20 7.46 -8.33
CA GLN A 39 -1.01 8.30 -8.49
C GLN A 39 -2.30 7.49 -8.41
N THR A 40 -2.26 6.23 -8.84
CA THR A 40 -3.48 5.45 -9.07
C THR A 40 -3.48 4.15 -8.26
N PHE A 41 -4.57 3.94 -7.53
CA PHE A 41 -4.84 2.69 -6.82
C PHE A 41 -5.97 1.94 -7.50
N GLY A 42 -5.76 0.65 -7.76
CA GLY A 42 -6.81 -0.24 -8.21
C GLY A 42 -7.89 -0.47 -7.14
N TYR A 43 -8.88 -1.26 -7.49
CA TYR A 43 -9.89 -1.69 -6.52
C TYR A 43 -9.26 -2.59 -5.44
N ASN A 44 -9.53 -2.27 -4.17
CA ASN A 44 -9.24 -3.10 -3.00
C ASN A 44 -7.76 -3.56 -2.89
N VAL A 45 -6.81 -2.67 -3.16
CA VAL A 45 -5.36 -2.97 -3.22
C VAL A 45 -4.87 -3.64 -1.93
N PHE A 46 -5.32 -3.14 -0.77
CA PHE A 46 -4.95 -3.63 0.56
C PHE A 46 -6.08 -4.40 1.25
N GLY A 47 -7.03 -4.94 0.47
CA GLY A 47 -8.18 -5.66 1.02
C GLY A 47 -7.77 -6.83 1.90
N GLY A 48 -8.18 -6.81 3.17
CA GLY A 48 -7.82 -7.86 4.13
C GLY A 48 -6.37 -7.84 4.60
N CYS A 49 -5.63 -6.73 4.40
CA CYS A 49 -4.37 -6.47 5.10
C CYS A 49 -4.66 -6.02 6.54
N SER A 50 -4.99 -6.95 7.42
CA SER A 50 -5.45 -6.65 8.79
C SER A 50 -4.42 -6.01 9.70
N LYS A 51 -3.13 -6.08 9.35
CA LYS A 51 -2.03 -5.49 10.14
C LYS A 51 -1.50 -4.17 9.58
N LEU A 52 -1.86 -3.80 8.35
CA LEU A 52 -1.36 -2.58 7.73
C LEU A 52 -2.20 -1.40 8.20
N ILE A 53 -1.57 -0.47 8.92
CA ILE A 53 -2.21 0.77 9.37
C ILE A 53 -1.64 1.98 8.62
N PRO A 54 -2.35 3.13 8.59
CA PRO A 54 -1.88 4.30 7.86
C PRO A 54 -0.47 4.80 8.24
N SER A 55 -0.04 4.59 9.49
CA SER A 55 1.29 4.98 9.97
C SER A 55 2.43 4.07 9.48
N ASP A 56 2.12 2.86 9.00
CA ASP A 56 3.11 1.91 8.49
C ASP A 56 3.55 2.25 7.06
N ILE A 57 2.95 3.29 6.47
CA ILE A 57 3.18 3.68 5.09
C ILE A 57 4.01 4.95 5.04
N SER A 58 5.18 4.81 4.43
CA SER A 58 6.11 5.91 4.25
C SER A 58 6.09 6.35 2.79
N THR A 59 5.77 7.61 2.57
CA THR A 59 5.77 8.27 1.28
C THR A 59 6.27 9.70 1.50
N THR A 60 6.93 10.25 0.50
CA THR A 60 7.39 11.64 0.51
C THR A 60 6.24 12.60 0.17
N ASP A 61 5.20 12.13 -0.51
CA ASP A 61 3.93 12.82 -0.74
C ASP A 61 2.78 12.10 0.00
N THR A 62 2.30 12.67 1.10
CA THR A 62 1.45 11.99 2.10
C THR A 62 -0.01 11.87 1.72
N ASP A 63 -0.50 12.60 0.73
CA ASP A 63 -1.94 12.90 0.71
C ASP A 63 -2.76 11.87 -0.06
N ALA A 64 -2.32 11.45 -1.25
CA ALA A 64 -3.11 10.54 -2.10
C ALA A 64 -3.19 9.11 -1.53
N VAL A 65 -2.07 8.60 -1.00
CA VAL A 65 -1.97 7.22 -0.48
C VAL A 65 -2.76 7.10 0.83
N VAL A 66 -2.59 8.07 1.74
CA VAL A 66 -3.30 8.08 3.03
C VAL A 66 -4.80 8.30 2.82
N ALA A 67 -5.21 9.16 1.88
CA ALA A 67 -6.61 9.34 1.53
C ALA A 67 -7.25 8.05 1.00
N TYR A 68 -6.56 7.32 0.11
CA TYR A 68 -7.04 6.04 -0.38
C TYR A 68 -7.26 5.04 0.76
N LEU A 69 -6.32 4.92 1.70
CA LEU A 69 -6.42 3.97 2.81
C LEU A 69 -7.55 4.30 3.78
N ARG A 70 -7.75 5.58 4.08
CA ARG A 70 -8.90 6.05 4.86
C ARG A 70 -10.25 5.75 4.20
N SER A 71 -10.28 5.48 2.89
CA SER A 71 -11.51 5.13 2.17
C SER A 71 -11.84 3.63 2.18
N VAL A 72 -10.88 2.77 2.56
CA VAL A 72 -11.00 1.31 2.49
C VAL A 72 -10.83 0.59 3.84
N GLN A 73 -10.61 1.36 4.91
CA GLN A 73 -10.73 0.95 6.32
C GLN A 73 -11.83 1.78 6.98
#